data_AF-V9XL78-F1
#
_entry.id   AF-V9XL78-F1
#
_cell.length_a   1.000
_cell.length_b   1.000
_cell.length_c   1.000
_cell.angle_alpha   90.00
_cell.angle_beta   90.00
_cell.angle_gamma   90.00
#
_symmetry.space_group_name_H-M   'P 1'
#
loop_
_entity.id
_entity.type
_entity.pdbx_description
1 polymer ?
#
loop_
_entity_poly.entity_id
_entity_poly.type
_entity_poly.pdbx_seq_one_letter_code
_entity_poly.pdbx_strand_id
1 'polypeptide(L)' 'MTDEQLDDIREYLAQGMSPDDIANYIGRVADLDLIEIEYVRTAANELEHENQQHGEKP' A
#
# COMPACT_ATOMS: atom_id res chain seq x y z
N MET A 1 5.30 10.04 -4.34
CA MET A 1 5.32 8.57 -4.47
C MET A 1 5.77 8.23 -5.87
N THR A 2 6.69 7.28 -6.02
CA THR A 2 7.22 6.84 -7.33
C THR A 2 6.48 5.60 -7.82
N ASP A 3 6.58 5.28 -9.11
CA ASP A 3 6.01 4.04 -9.68
C ASP A 3 6.57 2.79 -9.02
N GLU A 4 7.86 2.80 -8.65
CA GLU A 4 8.53 1.71 -7.91
C GLU A 4 7.90 1.50 -6.52
N GLN A 5 7.61 2.59 -5.81
CA GLN A 5 6.96 2.53 -4.50
C GLN A 5 5.52 2.00 -4.58
N LEU A 6 4.82 2.31 -5.68
CA LEU A 6 3.48 1.77 -5.96
C LEU A 6 3.52 0.27 -6.27
N ASP A 7 4.53 -0.19 -7.02
CA ASP A 7 4.71 -1.60 -7.32
C ASP A 7 5.04 -2.41 -6.07
N ASP A 8 5.89 -1.88 -5.18
CA ASP A 8 6.16 -2.48 -3.87
C ASP A 8 4.87 -2.66 -3.05
N ILE A 9 4.05 -1.61 -2.96
CA ILE A 9 2.76 -1.65 -2.25
C ILE A 9 1.84 -2.73 -2.85
N ARG A 10 1.76 -2.83 -4.18
CA ARG A 10 0.97 -3.86 -4.85
C ARG A 10 1.48 -5.27 -4.55
N GLU A 11 2.79 -5.47 -4.49
CA GLU A 11 3.39 -6.76 -4.16
C GLU A 11 3.04 -7.18 -2.73
N TYR A 12 3.12 -6.26 -1.76
CA TYR A 12 2.76 -6.56 -0.37
C TYR A 12 1.26 -6.85 -0.20
N LEU A 13 0.39 -6.12 -0.92
CA LEU A 13 -1.04 -6.42 -0.96
C LEU A 13 -1.30 -7.82 -1.55
N ALA A 14 -0.60 -8.22 -2.61
CA ALA A 14 -0.70 -9.56 -3.19
C ALA A 14 -0.21 -10.67 -2.25
N GLN A 15 0.70 -10.35 -1.33
CA GLN A 15 1.12 -11.25 -0.24
C GLN A 15 0.12 -11.30 0.93
N GLY A 16 -0.94 -10.50 0.88
CA GLY A 16 -2.01 -10.46 1.88
C GLY A 16 -1.74 -9.55 3.07
N MET A 17 -0.77 -8.63 2.97
CA MET A 17 -0.59 -7.60 4.00
C MET A 17 -1.69 -6.55 3.93
N SER A 18 -2.10 -6.01 5.09
CA SER A 18 -3.06 -4.92 5.15
C SER A 18 -2.41 -3.57 4.78
N PRO A 19 -3.16 -2.58 4.27
CA PRO A 19 -2.66 -1.23 4.03
C PRO A 19 -1.95 -0.60 5.22
N ASP A 20 -2.40 -0.88 6.45
CA ASP A 20 -1.78 -0.37 7.67
C ASP A 20 -0.42 -1.03 7.93
N ASP A 21 -0.33 -2.35 7.79
CA ASP A 21 0.92 -3.09 7.96
C ASP A 21 1.96 -2.67 6.92
N ILE A 22 1.54 -2.42 5.68
CA ILE A 22 2.39 -1.94 4.59
C ILE A 22 2.95 -0.57 4.93
N ALA A 23 2.10 0.38 5.33
CA ALA A 23 2.52 1.73 5.68
C ALA A 23 3.47 1.75 6.88
N ASN A 24 3.20 0.95 7.92
CA ASN A 24 4.07 0.84 9.08
C ASN A 24 5.42 0.19 8.72
N TYR A 25 5.42 -0.83 7.87
CA TYR A 25 6.64 -1.51 7.42
C TYR A 25 7.52 -0.58 6.58
N ILE A 26 6.95 0.01 5.52
CA ILE A 26 7.66 0.94 4.63
C ILE A 26 8.15 2.14 5.44
N GLY A 27 7.30 2.68 6.33
CA GLY A 27 7.65 3.78 7.22
C GLY A 27 8.88 3.48 8.07
N ARG A 28 8.98 2.28 8.62
CA ARG A 28 10.14 1.85 9.41
C ARG A 28 11.39 1.62 8.56
N VAL A 29 11.25 1.03 7.36
CA VAL A 29 12.39 0.70 6.49
C VAL A 29 12.99 1.95 5.86
N ALA A 30 12.15 2.90 5.44
CA ALA A 30 12.56 4.15 4.79
C ALA A 30 12.69 5.34 5.76
N ASP A 31 12.49 5.12 7.06
CA ASP A 31 12.53 6.15 8.11
C ASP A 31 11.61 7.35 7.81
N LEU A 32 10.38 7.03 7.37
CA LEU A 32 9.38 8.01 6.98
C LEU A 32 8.76 8.70 8.20
N ASP A 33 8.37 9.95 8.03
CA ASP A 33 7.59 10.66 9.04
C ASP A 33 6.10 10.27 9.03
N LEU A 34 5.34 10.72 10.04
CA LEU A 34 3.93 10.36 10.20
C LEU A 34 3.04 10.80 9.03
N ILE A 35 3.36 11.93 8.38
CA ILE A 35 2.61 12.42 7.23
C ILE A 35 2.90 11.52 6.03
N GLU A 36 4.16 11.16 5.82
CA GLU A 36 4.58 10.25 4.75
C GLU A 36 4.00 8.83 4.92
N ILE A 37 3.95 8.32 6.16
CA ILE A 37 3.30 7.05 6.48
C ILE A 37 1.81 7.11 6.12
N GLU A 38 1.12 8.22 6.43
CA GLU A 38 -0.29 8.38 6.08
C GLU A 38 -0.52 8.44 4.57
N TYR A 39 0.41 9.04 3.81
CA TYR A 39 0.37 9.01 2.35
C TYR A 39 0.50 7.58 1.81
N VAL A 40 1.42 6.78 2.33
CA VAL A 40 1.58 5.36 1.93
C VAL A 40 0.33 4.55 2.29
N ARG A 41 -0.22 4.76 3.49
CA ARG A 41 -1.46 4.10 3.94
C ARG A 41 -2.62 4.41 3.01
N THR A 42 -2.78 5.68 2.64
CA THR A 42 -3.86 6.11 1.73
C THR A 42 -3.73 5.45 0.37
N ALA A 43 -2.53 5.46 -0.21
CA ALA A 43 -2.26 4.80 -1.49
C ALA A 43 -2.52 3.29 -1.44
N ALA A 44 -2.09 2.62 -0.36
CA ALA A 44 -2.31 1.19 -0.18
C ALA A 44 -3.81 0.85 -0.05
N ASN A 45 -4.61 1.70 0.61
CA ASN A 45 -6.07 1.54 0.67
C ASN A 45 -6.72 1.70 -0.71
N GLU A 46 -6.30 2.71 -1.48
CA GLU A 46 -6.82 2.93 -2.84
C GLU A 46 -6.54 1.71 -3.73
N LEU A 47 -5.31 1.19 -3.71
CA LEU A 47 -4.93 -0.01 -4.45
C LEU A 47 -5.65 -1.28 -4.00
N GLU A 48 -5.84 -1.45 -2.68
CA GLU A 48 -6.62 -2.58 -2.15
C GLU A 48 -8.06 -2.54 -2.66
N HIS A 49 -8.68 -1.37 -2.65
CA HIS A 49 -10.04 -1.17 -3.13
C HIS A 49 -10.14 -1.42 -4.65
N GLU A 50 -9.19 -0.93 -5.45
CA GLU A 50 -9.12 -1.21 -6.88
C GLU A 50 -9.00 -2.73 -7.16
N ASN A 51 -8.17 -3.43 -6.39
CA ASN A 51 -7.99 -4.88 -6.51
C ASN A 51 -9.28 -5.65 -6.18
N GLN A 52 -10.03 -5.20 -5.17
CA GLN A 52 -11.32 -5.79 -4.81
C GLN A 52 -12.36 -5.59 -5.91
N GLN A 53 -12.45 -4.38 -6.48
CA GLN A 53 -13.39 -4.06 -7.56
C GLN A 53 -13.08 -4.81 -8.87
N HIS A 54 -11.81 -5.08 -9.15
CA HIS A 54 -11.41 -5.87 -10.33
C HIS A 54 -11.41 -7.40 -10.09
N GLY A 55 -11.42 -7.85 -8.84
CA GLY A 55 -11.58 -9.26 -8.46
C GLY A 55 -13.03 -9.76 -8.55
N GLU A 56 -14.01 -8.86 -8.50
CA GLU A 56 -15.42 -9.14 -8.75
C GLU A 56 -15.73 -9.14 -10.26
N LYS A 57 -15.33 -10.19 -10.98
CA LYS A 57 -15.93 -10.51 -12.29
C LYS A 57 -17.14 -11.46 -12.08
N PRO A 58 -18.29 -11.21 -12.73
CA PRO A 58 -19.50 -12.02 -12.61
C PRO A 58 -19.35 -13.46 -13.12
#